data_AF-G3HZ20-F1
#
_entry.id   AF-G3HZ20-F1
#
_cell.length_a   1.000
_cell.length_b   1.000
_cell.length_c   1.000
_cell.angle_alpha   90.00
_cell.angle_beta   90.00
_cell.angle_gamma   90.00
#
_symmetry.space_group_name_H-M   'P 1'
#
loop_
_entity.id
_entity.type
_entity.pdbx_description
1 polymer ?
#
loop_
_entity_poly.entity_id
_entity_poly.type
_entity_poly.pdbx_seq_one_letter_code
_entity_poly.pdbx_strand_id
1 'polypeptide(L)'
;MLWLQVSDFRDQLLACSGVEAERVVEFSCGHVIPPDNILPLIICSGPSNQQLEFTYQRRDLPQMMEETGRVLCNLCNVVPGGVVCFFPSYEYLRQIHAHWDKTGLLARLSVKKKLFQEPKRASQVEQVLMAYSKCIMVRGSEAGSRSPLCLAARNRCEAPGFGSATLVWLSPTVLRSGRRPSDRGLAPLCGCREDE
;
A
#
# COMPACT_ATOMS: atom_id res chain seq x y z
N MET A 1 -6.84 -15.44 -1.67
CA MET A 1 -7.94 -16.09 -0.92
C MET A 1 -9.24 -15.64 -1.55
N LEU A 2 -10.19 -16.56 -1.73
CA LEU A 2 -11.47 -16.29 -2.39
C LEU A 2 -12.15 -15.11 -1.71
N TRP A 3 -12.68 -14.17 -2.49
CA TRP A 3 -13.83 -13.40 -2.05
C TRP A 3 -14.96 -14.42 -1.84
N LEU A 4 -15.05 -15.01 -0.65
CA LEU A 4 -16.26 -15.69 -0.25
C LEU A 4 -17.33 -14.61 -0.25
N GLN A 5 -18.19 -14.68 -1.24
CA GLN A 5 -19.39 -13.86 -1.31
C GLN A 5 -20.13 -14.13 0.00
N VAL A 6 -20.62 -13.11 0.71
CA VAL A 6 -21.22 -13.28 2.06
C VAL A 6 -22.32 -14.36 2.06
N SER A 7 -22.95 -14.56 0.91
CA SER A 7 -23.85 -15.69 0.62
C SER A 7 -23.25 -17.08 0.87
N ASP A 8 -22.00 -17.33 0.46
CA ASP A 8 -21.35 -18.63 0.63
C ASP A 8 -21.13 -18.95 2.11
N PHE A 9 -20.78 -17.93 2.92
CA PHE A 9 -20.63 -18.10 4.36
C PHE A 9 -21.97 -18.39 5.03
N ARG A 10 -23.03 -17.68 4.63
CA ARG A 10 -24.38 -17.91 5.13
C ARG A 10 -24.85 -19.33 4.82
N ASP A 11 -24.68 -19.77 3.58
CA ASP A 11 -25.24 -21.03 3.10
C ASP A 11 -24.42 -22.23 3.59
N GLN A 12 -23.09 -22.12 3.70
CA GLN A 12 -22.25 -23.23 4.16
C GLN A 12 -22.19 -23.35 5.68
N LEU A 13 -22.22 -22.23 6.41
CA LEU A 13 -22.00 -22.24 7.85
C LEU A 13 -23.31 -22.18 8.64
N LEU A 14 -24.27 -21.34 8.23
CA LEU A 14 -25.48 -21.11 9.02
C LEU A 14 -26.61 -22.06 8.63
N ALA A 15 -26.80 -22.32 7.34
CA ALA A 15 -27.84 -23.24 6.88
C ALA A 15 -27.55 -24.70 7.30
N CYS A 16 -26.30 -25.15 7.18
CA CYS A 16 -25.87 -26.47 7.66
C CYS A 16 -26.01 -26.65 9.19
N SER A 17 -26.09 -25.55 9.94
CA SER A 17 -26.25 -25.54 11.40
C SER A 17 -27.73 -25.52 11.84
N GLY A 18 -28.68 -25.60 10.89
CA GLY A 18 -30.11 -25.51 11.18
C GLY A 18 -30.58 -24.11 11.59
N VAL A 19 -29.84 -23.07 11.20
CA VAL A 19 -30.26 -21.69 11.42
C VAL A 19 -31.14 -21.23 10.27
N GLU A 20 -32.43 -21.06 10.56
CA GLU A 20 -33.40 -20.49 9.62
C GLU A 20 -32.98 -19.08 9.15
N ALA A 21 -33.20 -18.80 7.87
CA ALA A 21 -32.72 -17.59 7.20
C ALA A 21 -33.29 -16.29 7.81
N GLU A 22 -34.50 -16.34 8.37
CA GLU A 22 -35.18 -15.19 8.99
C GLU A 22 -34.48 -14.71 10.27
N ARG A 23 -33.59 -15.53 10.85
CA ARG A 23 -32.79 -15.16 12.03
C ARG A 23 -31.44 -14.53 11.66
N VAL A 24 -31.12 -14.45 10.37
CA VAL A 24 -29.87 -13.88 9.88
C VAL A 24 -30.13 -12.50 9.30
N VAL A 25 -29.62 -11.47 9.97
CA VAL A 25 -29.65 -10.09 9.46
C VAL A 25 -28.27 -9.78 8.90
N GLU A 26 -28.21 -9.61 7.57
CA GLU A 26 -27.01 -9.12 6.90
C GLU A 26 -27.02 -7.59 6.90
N PHE A 27 -25.92 -7.00 7.32
CA PHE A 27 -25.71 -5.56 7.24
C PHE A 27 -24.40 -5.28 6.52
N SER A 28 -24.49 -4.77 5.30
CA SER A 28 -23.33 -4.28 4.55
C SER A 28 -23.30 -2.75 4.60
N CYS A 29 -22.28 -2.18 5.22
CA CYS A 29 -21.97 -0.77 5.02
C CYS A 29 -21.45 -0.59 3.59
N GLY A 30 -21.97 0.40 2.86
CA GLY A 30 -21.38 0.79 1.58
C GLY A 30 -19.91 1.18 1.74
N HIS A 31 -19.14 1.04 0.67
CA HIS A 31 -17.73 1.44 0.67
C HIS A 31 -17.63 2.95 0.97
N VAL A 32 -16.91 3.32 2.04
CA VAL A 32 -16.83 4.71 2.54
C VAL A 32 -16.23 5.67 1.50
N ILE A 33 -15.45 5.13 0.56
CA ILE A 33 -14.78 5.89 -0.50
C ILE A 33 -15.46 5.60 -1.85
N PRO A 34 -15.96 6.62 -2.57
CA PRO A 34 -16.51 6.45 -3.92
C PRO A 34 -15.52 5.77 -4.88
N PRO A 35 -15.98 4.97 -5.86
CA PRO A 35 -15.10 4.29 -6.81
C PRO A 35 -14.27 5.26 -7.65
N ASP A 36 -14.80 6.45 -7.98
CA ASP A 36 -14.07 7.48 -8.73
C ASP A 36 -12.85 8.04 -7.99
N ASN A 37 -12.80 7.85 -6.67
CA ASN A 37 -11.70 8.32 -5.82
C ASN A 37 -10.62 7.25 -5.62
N ILE A 38 -10.73 6.10 -6.29
CA ILE A 38 -9.80 4.97 -6.16
C ILE A 38 -9.34 4.53 -7.55
N LEU A 39 -8.03 4.59 -7.79
CA LEU A 39 -7.43 4.05 -9.00
C LEU A 39 -6.37 2.99 -8.64
N PRO A 40 -6.73 1.69 -8.67
CA PRO A 40 -5.76 0.63 -8.41
C PRO A 40 -4.85 0.44 -9.63
N LEU A 41 -3.54 0.50 -9.41
CA LEU A 41 -2.53 0.27 -10.43
C LEU A 41 -1.54 -0.80 -9.95
N ILE A 42 -1.11 -1.65 -10.88
CA ILE A 42 -0.11 -2.70 -10.62
C ILE A 42 1.12 -2.39 -11.47
N ILE A 43 2.27 -2.28 -10.80
CA ILE A 43 3.56 -2.08 -11.46
C ILE A 43 4.35 -3.38 -11.33
N CYS A 44 4.61 -4.05 -12.45
CA CYS A 44 5.30 -5.35 -12.47
C CYS A 44 6.80 -5.22 -12.76
N SER A 45 7.22 -4.12 -13.39
CA SER A 45 8.61 -3.87 -13.77
C SER A 45 8.98 -2.43 -13.44
N GLY A 46 10.22 -2.22 -13.00
CA GLY A 46 10.73 -0.89 -12.73
C GLY A 46 11.29 -0.19 -13.97
N PRO A 47 11.79 1.05 -13.81
CA PRO A 47 12.31 1.88 -14.91
C PRO A 47 13.48 1.29 -15.69
N SER A 48 14.26 0.38 -15.10
CA SER A 48 15.35 -0.34 -15.79
C SER A 48 14.89 -1.61 -16.49
N ASN A 49 13.57 -1.82 -16.59
CA ASN A 49 12.94 -3.05 -17.10
C ASN A 49 13.21 -4.29 -16.24
N GLN A 50 13.72 -4.10 -15.02
CA GLN A 50 13.86 -5.17 -14.04
C GLN A 50 12.49 -5.54 -13.45
N GLN A 51 12.20 -6.84 -13.40
CA GLN A 51 10.99 -7.36 -12.77
C GLN A 51 10.99 -7.07 -11.27
N LEU A 52 9.89 -6.50 -10.77
CA LEU A 52 9.71 -6.22 -9.34
C LEU A 52 9.25 -7.50 -8.64
N GLU A 53 10.11 -8.07 -7.81
CA GLU A 53 9.81 -9.27 -7.04
C GLU A 53 10.23 -9.13 -5.58
N PHE A 54 9.23 -9.16 -4.69
CA PHE A 54 9.43 -8.97 -3.26
C PHE A 54 9.37 -10.28 -2.46
N THR A 55 9.67 -11.41 -3.10
CA THR A 55 9.84 -12.70 -2.42
C THR A 55 11.01 -12.61 -1.43
N TYR A 56 10.98 -13.43 -0.37
CA TYR A 56 12.02 -13.44 0.67
C TYR A 56 13.44 -13.54 0.08
N GLN A 57 13.61 -14.34 -0.97
CA GLN A 57 14.91 -14.58 -1.62
C GLN A 57 15.43 -13.39 -2.43
N ARG A 58 14.53 -12.59 -3.03
CA ARG A 58 14.93 -11.53 -3.98
C ARG A 58 14.85 -10.12 -3.42
N ARG A 59 13.96 -9.89 -2.44
CA ARG A 59 13.70 -8.53 -1.92
C ARG A 59 14.92 -7.86 -1.31
N ASP A 60 15.83 -8.65 -0.72
CA ASP A 60 17.05 -8.16 -0.03
C ASP A 60 18.21 -7.92 -1.01
N LEU A 61 18.04 -8.25 -2.31
CA LEU A 61 19.05 -7.97 -3.32
C LEU A 61 19.21 -6.45 -3.51
N PRO A 62 20.44 -5.91 -3.55
CA PRO A 62 20.68 -4.47 -3.73
C PRO A 62 19.98 -3.89 -4.96
N GLN A 63 20.01 -4.62 -6.08
CA GLN A 63 19.34 -4.23 -7.32
C GLN A 63 17.83 -4.07 -7.11
N MET A 64 17.21 -4.95 -6.32
CA MET A 64 15.78 -4.88 -6.04
C MET A 64 15.43 -3.66 -5.18
N MET A 65 16.24 -3.37 -4.17
CA MET A 65 16.08 -2.19 -3.32
C MET A 65 16.27 -0.90 -4.11
N GLU A 66 17.29 -0.82 -4.97
CA GLU A 66 17.52 0.35 -5.84
C GLU A 66 16.36 0.57 -6.81
N GLU A 67 15.89 -0.49 -7.46
CA GLU A 67 14.81 -0.40 -8.44
C GLU A 67 13.51 0.07 -7.80
N THR A 68 13.21 -0.44 -6.59
CA THR A 68 12.08 0.01 -5.78
C THR A 68 12.17 1.51 -5.47
N GLY A 69 13.36 1.99 -5.12
CA GLY A 69 13.58 3.42 -4.85
C GLY A 69 13.45 4.29 -6.09
N ARG A 70 13.83 3.79 -7.28
CA ARG A 70 13.64 4.49 -8.57
C ARG A 70 12.16 4.61 -8.92
N VAL A 71 11.38 3.53 -8.74
CA VAL A 71 9.91 3.56 -8.89
C VAL A 71 9.31 4.62 -7.96
N LEU A 72 9.70 4.62 -6.68
CA LEU A 72 9.18 5.56 -5.70
C LEU A 72 9.57 7.01 -6.02
N CYS A 73 10.80 7.26 -6.49
CA CYS A 73 11.22 8.58 -6.98
C CYS A 73 10.32 9.08 -8.11
N ASN A 74 10.06 8.24 -9.11
CA ASN A 74 9.21 8.58 -10.25
C ASN A 74 7.77 8.87 -9.80
N LEU A 75 7.23 8.04 -8.90
CA LEU A 75 5.91 8.26 -8.34
C LEU A 75 5.82 9.59 -7.58
N CYS A 76 6.83 9.91 -6.78
CA CYS A 76 6.88 11.15 -6.03
C CYS A 76 7.00 12.41 -6.92
N ASN A 77 7.44 12.27 -8.17
CA ASN A 77 7.46 13.37 -9.14
C ASN A 77 6.07 13.64 -9.74
N VAL A 78 5.25 12.61 -9.92
CA VAL A 78 3.94 12.73 -10.60
C VAL A 78 2.79 12.89 -9.61
N VAL A 79 2.88 12.33 -8.41
CA VAL A 79 1.86 12.46 -7.38
C VAL A 79 2.02 13.81 -6.71
N PRO A 80 1.07 14.76 -6.85
CA PRO A 80 1.14 16.01 -6.12
C PRO A 80 0.93 15.75 -4.62
N GLY A 81 -0.03 14.93 -4.22
CA GLY A 81 -0.44 14.70 -2.83
C GLY A 81 0.57 13.93 -1.94
N GLY A 82 0.06 13.42 -0.81
CA GLY A 82 0.82 12.55 0.08
C GLY A 82 1.08 11.19 -0.56
N VAL A 83 2.18 10.54 -0.18
CA VAL A 83 2.43 9.13 -0.55
C VAL A 83 2.63 8.33 0.74
N VAL A 84 2.11 7.11 0.79
CA VAL A 84 2.40 6.13 1.84
C VAL A 84 2.86 4.85 1.17
N CYS A 85 4.08 4.40 1.47
CA CYS A 85 4.66 3.19 0.91
C CYS A 85 4.76 2.12 2.00
N PHE A 86 4.02 1.02 1.82
CA PHE A 86 3.96 -0.11 2.74
C PHE A 86 4.95 -1.19 2.35
N PHE A 87 5.82 -1.53 3.28
CA PHE A 87 6.81 -2.60 3.19
C PHE A 87 6.31 -3.88 3.88
N PRO A 88 6.71 -5.06 3.39
CA PRO A 88 6.26 -6.35 3.92
C PRO A 88 6.64 -6.63 5.39
N SER A 89 7.62 -5.92 5.96
CA SER A 89 7.95 -6.02 7.39
C SER A 89 8.75 -4.80 7.87
N TYR A 90 8.75 -4.55 9.19
CA TYR A 90 9.61 -3.51 9.79
C TYR A 90 11.10 -3.79 9.58
N GLU A 91 11.49 -5.06 9.55
CA GLU A 91 12.88 -5.45 9.31
C GLU A 91 13.30 -5.09 7.89
N TYR A 92 12.45 -5.38 6.89
CA TYR A 92 12.73 -5.01 5.50
C TYR A 92 12.72 -3.48 5.31
N LEU A 93 11.77 -2.77 5.94
CA LEU A 93 11.77 -1.30 5.97
C LEU A 93 13.09 -0.74 6.53
N ARG A 94 13.61 -1.31 7.62
CA ARG A 94 14.88 -0.88 8.21
C ARG A 94 16.05 -1.09 7.25
N GLN A 95 16.11 -2.26 6.60
CA GLN A 95 17.18 -2.60 5.66
C GLN A 95 17.16 -1.70 4.42
N ILE A 96 15.99 -1.51 3.80
CA ILE A 96 15.87 -0.69 2.60
C ILE A 96 16.13 0.79 2.90
N HIS A 97 15.69 1.28 4.06
CA HIS A 97 15.99 2.64 4.51
C HIS A 97 17.50 2.85 4.64
N ALA A 98 18.22 1.94 5.31
CA ALA A 98 19.67 2.02 5.44
C ALA A 98 20.39 1.94 4.08
N HIS A 99 19.91 1.10 3.16
CA HIS A 99 20.45 1.00 1.82
C HIS A 99 20.24 2.28 1.00
N TRP A 100 19.05 2.88 1.06
CA TRP A 100 18.73 4.14 0.39
C TRP A 100 19.45 5.34 0.99
N ASP A 101 19.75 5.32 2.28
CA ASP A 101 20.57 6.34 2.92
C ASP A 101 22.00 6.28 2.37
N LYS A 102 22.61 5.08 2.39
CA LYS A 102 23.97 4.85 1.88
C LYS A 102 24.14 5.21 0.40
N THR A 103 23.12 4.97 -0.43
CA THR A 103 23.14 5.25 -1.87
C THR A 103 22.73 6.68 -2.23
N GLY A 104 22.32 7.49 -1.24
CA GLY A 104 21.83 8.86 -1.45
C GLY A 104 20.42 8.95 -2.04
N LEU A 105 19.70 7.83 -2.14
CA LEU A 105 18.33 7.79 -2.66
C LEU A 105 17.35 8.51 -1.71
N LEU A 106 17.53 8.39 -0.40
CA LEU A 106 16.73 9.15 0.57
C LEU A 106 16.89 10.66 0.38
N ALA A 107 18.10 11.14 0.10
CA ALA A 107 18.33 12.55 -0.17
C ALA A 107 17.59 13.01 -1.44
N ARG A 108 17.55 12.17 -2.49
CA ARG A 108 16.77 12.46 -3.70
C ARG A 108 15.27 12.53 -3.44
N LEU A 109 14.74 11.61 -2.63
CA LEU A 109 13.34 11.63 -2.22
C LEU A 109 13.02 12.85 -1.35
N SER A 110 13.92 13.22 -0.43
CA SER A 110 13.69 14.32 0.51
C SER A 110 13.58 15.69 -0.17
N VAL A 111 14.23 15.86 -1.33
CA VAL A 111 14.09 17.05 -2.20
C VAL A 111 12.65 17.22 -2.70
N LYS A 112 11.96 16.11 -2.97
CA LYS A 112 10.59 16.12 -3.55
C LYS A 112 9.50 16.03 -2.48
N LYS A 113 9.73 15.22 -1.45
CA LYS A 113 8.75 14.90 -0.40
C LYS A 113 9.37 15.03 0.97
N LYS A 114 8.59 15.48 1.96
CA LYS A 114 9.00 15.39 3.37
C LYS A 114 8.90 13.93 3.82
N LEU A 115 10.03 13.33 4.19
CA LEU A 115 10.09 11.92 4.59
C LEU A 115 9.59 11.71 6.01
N PHE A 116 8.78 10.68 6.19
CA PHE A 116 8.35 10.14 7.47
C PHE A 116 8.61 8.64 7.47
N GLN A 117 9.00 8.09 8.61
CA GLN A 117 9.18 6.65 8.77
C GLN A 117 8.33 6.19 9.94
N GLU A 118 7.57 5.12 9.74
CA GLU A 118 6.80 4.51 10.80
C GLU A 118 7.74 3.86 11.84
N PRO A 119 7.61 4.22 13.12
CA PRO A 119 8.41 3.64 14.18
C PRO A 119 7.91 2.22 14.50
N LYS A 120 8.84 1.36 14.93
CA LYS A 120 8.51 -0.01 15.38
C LYS A 120 7.60 -0.02 16.63
N ARG A 121 7.65 1.02 17.46
CA ARG A 121 6.88 1.12 18.71
C ARG A 121 5.52 1.76 18.44
N ALA A 122 4.44 1.05 18.78
CA ALA A 122 3.08 1.54 18.60
C ALA A 122 2.81 2.90 19.28
N SER A 123 3.43 3.17 20.44
CA SER A 123 3.27 4.44 21.17
C SER A 123 3.77 5.67 20.41
N GLN A 124 4.63 5.50 19.40
CA GLN A 124 5.21 6.59 18.62
C GLN A 124 4.53 6.77 17.26
N VAL A 125 3.70 5.81 16.83
CA VAL A 125 3.05 5.83 15.50
C VAL A 125 2.12 7.04 15.37
N GLU A 126 1.33 7.32 16.41
CA GLU A 126 0.37 8.42 16.42
C GLU A 126 1.04 9.78 16.14
N GLN A 127 2.20 10.03 16.73
CA GLN A 127 2.93 11.29 16.54
C GLN A 127 3.38 11.48 15.09
N VAL A 128 3.83 10.39 14.44
CA VAL A 128 4.24 10.42 13.02
C VAL A 128 3.03 10.65 12.11
N LEU A 129 1.90 10.01 12.39
CA LEU A 129 0.66 10.19 11.63
C LEU A 129 0.08 11.59 11.78
N MET A 130 0.10 12.16 12.98
CA MET A 130 -0.28 13.56 13.21
C MET A 130 0.62 14.52 12.43
N ALA A 131 1.94 14.31 12.47
CA ALA A 131 2.90 15.14 11.73
C ALA A 131 2.75 15.01 10.21
N TYR A 132 2.46 13.80 9.71
CA TYR A 132 2.14 13.52 8.32
C TYR A 132 0.86 14.26 7.90
N SER A 133 -0.22 14.14 8.67
CA SER A 133 -1.51 14.77 8.41
C SER A 133 -1.40 16.28 8.37
N LYS A 134 -0.68 16.88 9.33
CA LYS A 134 -0.38 18.32 9.33
C LYS A 134 0.39 18.73 8.06
N CYS A 135 1.32 17.90 7.59
CA CYS A 135 2.08 18.17 6.37
C CYS A 135 1.21 18.18 5.11
N ILE A 136 0.14 17.37 5.06
CA ILE A 136 -0.83 17.40 3.96
C ILE A 136 -1.64 18.70 3.98
N MET A 137 -2.17 19.07 5.15
CA MET A 137 -3.07 20.23 5.30
C MET A 137 -2.39 21.57 4.98
N VAL A 138 -1.12 21.74 5.36
CA VAL A 138 -0.39 23.02 5.19
C VAL A 138 -0.14 23.38 3.72
N ARG A 139 -0.22 22.43 2.77
CA ARG A 139 -0.01 22.72 1.34
C ARG A 139 -1.09 23.63 0.73
N GLY A 140 -2.22 23.82 1.42
CA GLY A 140 -3.22 24.81 1.02
C GLY A 140 -2.81 26.26 1.31
N SER A 141 -1.78 26.52 2.13
CA SER A 141 -1.52 27.86 2.68
C SER A 141 -0.13 28.44 2.41
N GLU A 142 0.90 27.64 2.11
CA GLU A 142 2.26 28.19 1.89
C GLU A 142 2.94 27.69 0.61
N ALA A 143 3.36 28.65 -0.24
CA ALA A 143 4.14 28.43 -1.44
C ALA A 143 5.55 27.93 -1.08
N GLY A 144 5.76 26.61 -1.12
CA GLY A 144 7.06 25.98 -0.85
C GLY A 144 6.99 24.68 -0.03
N SER A 145 5.83 24.34 0.52
CA SER A 145 5.68 23.14 1.36
C SER A 145 5.71 21.83 0.55
N ARG A 146 6.64 20.93 0.91
CA ARG A 146 6.79 19.60 0.28
C ARG A 146 5.71 18.64 0.79
N SER A 147 5.06 17.91 -0.11
CA SER A 147 4.13 16.82 0.25
C SER A 147 4.84 15.76 1.07
N PRO A 148 4.13 15.07 1.97
CA PRO A 148 4.75 14.03 2.76
C PRO A 148 4.85 12.70 1.98
N LEU A 149 5.91 11.94 2.27
CA LEU A 149 6.08 10.53 1.91
C LEU A 149 6.32 9.76 3.21
N CYS A 150 5.43 8.83 3.55
CA CYS A 150 5.59 7.94 4.69
C CYS A 150 6.05 6.56 4.24
N LEU A 151 7.11 6.04 4.86
CA LEU A 151 7.56 4.66 4.72
C LEU A 151 7.06 3.85 5.92
N ALA A 152 6.14 2.93 5.68
CA ALA A 152 5.38 2.21 6.69
C ALA A 152 5.58 0.70 6.56
N ALA A 153 5.48 -0.05 7.66
CA ALA A 153 5.46 -1.51 7.58
C ALA A 153 4.01 -1.99 7.64
N ARG A 154 3.66 -3.03 6.89
CA ARG A 154 2.31 -3.61 6.85
C ARG A 154 1.98 -4.36 8.15
N ASN A 155 1.76 -3.62 9.24
CA ASN A 155 1.22 -4.15 10.50
C ASN A 155 -0.06 -3.43 10.95
N ARG A 156 -0.48 -2.38 10.24
CA ARG A 156 -1.72 -1.65 10.51
C ARG A 156 -2.40 -1.31 9.18
N CYS A 157 -3.49 -2.01 8.88
CA CYS A 157 -4.42 -1.63 7.80
C CYS A 157 -5.37 -0.49 8.21
N GLU A 158 -5.16 0.12 9.37
CA GLU A 158 -5.83 1.36 9.72
C GLU A 158 -5.02 2.50 9.10
N ALA A 159 -5.54 3.03 7.99
CA ALA A 159 -5.11 4.29 7.43
C ALA A 159 -5.94 5.40 8.10
N PRO A 160 -5.50 5.99 9.23
CA PRO A 160 -6.21 7.14 9.76
C PRO A 160 -6.07 8.28 8.75
N GLY A 161 -7.19 8.66 8.14
CA GLY A 161 -7.43 9.95 7.50
C GLY A 161 -6.28 10.52 6.66
N PHE A 162 -5.61 9.73 5.81
CA PHE A 162 -4.47 10.22 5.02
C PHE A 162 -4.84 11.27 3.94
N GLY A 163 -6.08 11.76 3.88
CA GLY A 163 -6.51 12.72 2.87
C GLY A 163 -6.28 12.20 1.44
N SER A 164 -5.95 13.09 0.50
CA SER A 164 -5.55 12.72 -0.87
C SER A 164 -4.14 12.13 -0.90
N ALA A 165 -3.97 10.92 -0.37
CA ALA A 165 -2.72 10.18 -0.39
C ALA A 165 -2.76 9.00 -1.37
N THR A 166 -1.68 8.82 -2.13
CA THR A 166 -1.47 7.62 -2.94
C THR A 166 -0.83 6.55 -2.07
N LEU A 167 -1.50 5.40 -1.94
CA LEU A 167 -1.01 4.24 -1.21
C LEU A 167 -0.24 3.32 -2.17
N VAL A 168 0.96 2.91 -1.78
CA VAL A 168 1.82 2.00 -2.52
C VAL A 168 2.08 0.78 -1.65
N TRP A 169 1.81 -0.41 -2.18
CA TRP A 169 2.00 -1.67 -1.46
C TRP A 169 3.04 -2.53 -2.16
N LEU A 170 4.11 -2.86 -1.45
CA LEU A 170 5.10 -3.83 -1.94
C LEU A 170 4.63 -5.23 -1.54
N SER A 171 3.93 -5.88 -2.46
CA SER A 171 3.41 -7.23 -2.22
C SER A 171 4.50 -8.29 -2.46
N PRO A 172 4.74 -9.22 -1.50
CA PRO A 172 5.61 -10.37 -1.73
C PRO A 172 5.04 -11.39 -2.72
N THR A 173 3.75 -11.27 -3.09
CA THR A 173 3.09 -12.19 -4.02
C THR A 173 3.53 -11.91 -5.45
N VAL A 174 4.15 -12.90 -6.10
CA VAL A 174 4.45 -12.88 -7.53
C VAL A 174 3.13 -12.89 -8.31
N LEU A 175 2.80 -11.78 -8.99
CA LEU A 175 1.77 -11.79 -10.01
C LEU A 175 2.28 -12.64 -11.18
N ARG A 176 1.74 -13.87 -11.31
CA ARG A 176 2.00 -14.69 -12.49
C ARG A 176 1.43 -13.96 -13.72
N SER A 177 2.33 -13.48 -14.57
CA SER A 177 2.05 -12.97 -15.92
C SER A 177 1.33 -14.06 -16.73
N GLY A 178 0.00 -14.06 -16.71
CA GLY A 178 -0.79 -15.14 -17.30
C GLY A 178 -2.12 -14.78 -17.94
N ARG A 179 -2.62 -13.53 -17.84
CA ARG A 179 -3.77 -13.07 -18.64
C ARG A 179 -3.65 -11.58 -18.95
N ARG A 180 -3.65 -11.25 -20.24
CA ARG A 180 -3.93 -9.88 -20.71
C ARG A 180 -5.40 -9.59 -20.39
N PRO A 181 -5.76 -8.42 -19.85
CA PRO A 181 -7.15 -7.99 -19.83
C PRO A 181 -7.52 -7.55 -21.25
N SER A 182 -8.18 -8.44 -22.01
CA SER A 182 -8.91 -8.05 -23.21
C SER A 182 -10.36 -7.73 -22.82
N ASP A 183 -10.77 -6.51 -23.16
CA ASP A 183 -12.14 -5.99 -23.31
C ASP A 183 -13.14 -6.14 -22.15
N ARG A 184 -13.53 -4.97 -21.63
CA ARG A 184 -14.76 -4.63 -20.88
C ARG A 184 -15.04 -5.43 -19.60
N GLY A 185 -14.87 -4.76 -18.47
CA GLY A 185 -15.34 -5.21 -17.16
C GLY A 185 -14.20 -5.23 -16.15
N LEU A 186 -14.47 -4.68 -14.96
CA LEU A 186 -13.54 -4.51 -13.85
C LEU A 186 -12.48 -5.62 -13.74
N ALA A 187 -11.21 -5.24 -13.72
CA ALA A 187 -10.13 -6.17 -13.41
C ALA A 187 -10.30 -6.72 -11.98
N PRO A 188 -10.13 -8.03 -11.75
CA PRO A 188 -10.22 -8.61 -10.42
C PRO A 188 -9.01 -8.14 -9.60
N LEU A 189 -9.29 -7.49 -8.48
CA LEU A 189 -8.32 -7.18 -7.45
C LEU A 189 -7.67 -8.49 -6.97
N CYS A 190 -6.37 -8.62 -7.21
CA CYS A 190 -5.60 -9.83 -6.92
C CYS A 190 -5.60 -10.09 -5.41
N GLY A 191 -6.22 -11.20 -5.00
CA GLY A 191 -6.47 -11.55 -3.61
C GLY A 191 -5.19 -11.78 -2.81
N CYS A 192 -5.16 -11.22 -1.60
CA CYS A 192 -4.24 -11.62 -0.55
C CYS A 192 -4.48 -13.11 -0.22
N ARG A 193 -3.42 -13.91 -0.23
CA ARG A 193 -3.38 -15.23 0.40
C ARG A 193 -2.42 -15.05 1.56
N GLU A 194 -2.97 -15.03 2.76
CA GLU A 194 -2.19 -15.19 3.99
C GLU A 194 -1.96 -16.69 4.07
N ASP A 195 -0.74 -17.13 3.79
CA ASP A 195 -0.32 -18.49 4.10
C ASP A 195 0.22 -18.44 5.54
N GLU A 196 -0.44 -19.22 6.40
CA GLU A 196 -0.07 -19.54 7.79
C GLU A 196 1.26 -20.31 7.85
#